data_AF-A0AAD8M484-F1
#
_entry.id   AF-A0AAD8M484-F1
#
_cell.length_a   1.000
_cell.length_b   1.000
_cell.length_c   1.000
_cell.angle_alpha   90.00
_cell.angle_beta   90.00
_cell.angle_gamma   90.00
#
_symmetry.space_group_name_H-M   'P 1'
#
loop_
_entity.id
_entity.type
_entity.pdbx_description
1 polymer ?
#
loop_
_entity_poly.entity_id
_entity_poly.type
_entity_poly.pdbx_seq_one_letter_code
_entity_poly.pdbx_strand_id
1 'polypeptide(L)'
;MTQKRNDIEAHKEAKGQECPYPHSPPCAGFVEIMVPVFSIKSWSCVWRMLQNDLVHGWGLDLNLWRCVERPQEDIGVIDAQWVEHMSVPSLGDQGTSINGSAPWEGVRARCFLEWSEFERRLREQNHLHSGSL
;
A
#
# COMPACT_ATOMS: atom_id res chain seq x y z
N MET A 1 -11.80 -12.73 7.87
CA MET A 1 -10.64 -11.80 7.85
C MET A 1 -9.61 -12.29 8.86
N THR A 2 -8.33 -12.15 8.56
CA THR A 2 -7.21 -12.48 9.45
C THR A 2 -7.31 -11.70 10.77
N GLN A 3 -7.14 -12.36 11.92
CA GLN A 3 -7.23 -11.73 13.24
C GLN A 3 -5.84 -11.62 13.91
N LYS A 4 -5.57 -10.50 14.57
CA LYS A 4 -4.39 -10.33 15.43
C LYS A 4 -4.38 -11.38 16.53
N ARG A 5 -3.23 -12.06 16.70
CA ARG A 5 -2.96 -13.07 17.72
C ARG A 5 -1.67 -12.71 18.45
N ASN A 6 -1.74 -12.45 19.75
CA ASN A 6 -0.59 -11.94 20.51
C ASN A 6 0.52 -12.98 20.75
N ASP A 7 0.25 -14.26 20.48
CA ASP A 7 1.13 -15.39 20.70
C ASP A 7 1.98 -15.79 19.48
N ILE A 8 1.76 -15.15 18.32
CA ILE A 8 2.44 -15.48 17.06
C ILE A 8 2.89 -14.20 16.35
N GLU A 9 4.05 -14.29 15.69
CA GLU A 9 4.65 -13.16 14.96
C GLU A 9 3.88 -12.83 13.67
N ALA A 10 3.31 -13.84 13.01
CA ALA A 10 2.59 -13.67 11.75
C ALA A 10 1.13 -14.14 11.88
N HIS A 11 0.18 -13.25 11.59
CA HIS A 11 -1.24 -13.58 11.59
C HIS A 11 -1.63 -14.18 10.23
N LYS A 12 -1.89 -15.50 10.19
CA LYS A 12 -2.21 -16.23 8.94
C LYS A 12 -3.60 -16.90 8.95
N GLU A 13 -4.32 -16.83 10.06
CA GLU A 13 -5.60 -17.49 10.24
C GLU A 13 -6.76 -16.49 10.25
N ALA A 14 -7.80 -16.78 9.45
CA ALA A 14 -9.05 -16.03 9.44
C ALA A 14 -10.11 -16.70 10.34
N LYS A 15 -10.84 -15.90 11.14
CA LYS A 15 -12.01 -16.38 11.89
C LYS A 15 -13.32 -16.08 11.16
N GLY A 16 -14.30 -16.96 11.34
CA GLY A 16 -15.72 -16.69 11.07
C GLY A 16 -16.20 -16.93 9.63
N GLN A 17 -15.38 -17.53 8.76
CA GLN A 17 -15.76 -17.88 7.40
C GLN A 17 -15.11 -19.21 7.00
N GLU A 18 -15.87 -20.16 6.48
CA GLU A 18 -15.29 -21.34 5.82
C GLU A 18 -14.53 -20.87 4.59
N CYS A 19 -13.21 -20.88 4.71
CA CYS A 19 -12.30 -20.47 3.65
C CYS A 19 -11.68 -21.73 3.04
N PRO A 20 -12.15 -22.18 1.86
CA PRO A 20 -11.53 -23.32 1.18
C PRO A 20 -10.06 -23.03 0.81
N TYR A 21 -9.70 -21.75 0.67
CA TYR A 21 -8.33 -21.29 0.44
C TYR A 21 -7.95 -20.23 1.49
N PRO A 22 -7.55 -20.63 2.71
CA PRO A 22 -7.26 -19.69 3.81
C PRO A 22 -6.09 -18.74 3.49
N HIS A 23 -5.20 -19.15 2.59
CA HIS A 23 -4.05 -18.37 2.13
C HIS A 23 -4.35 -17.50 0.89
N SER A 24 -5.59 -17.41 0.43
CA SER A 24 -5.97 -16.61 -0.73
C SER A 24 -6.93 -15.48 -0.34
N PRO A 25 -6.92 -14.33 -1.04
CA PRO A 25 -7.98 -13.33 -0.89
C PRO A 25 -9.37 -13.95 -1.13
N PRO A 26 -10.40 -13.56 -0.36
CA PRO A 26 -10.41 -12.50 0.66
C PRO A 26 -9.98 -12.96 2.06
N CYS A 27 -9.62 -14.24 2.23
CA CYS A 27 -9.33 -14.85 3.53
C CYS A 27 -7.95 -14.45 4.05
N ALA A 28 -6.93 -14.50 3.18
CA ALA A 28 -5.66 -13.84 3.37
C ALA A 28 -5.78 -12.39 2.88
N GLY A 29 -5.83 -11.47 3.83
CA GLY A 29 -5.84 -10.03 3.55
C GLY A 29 -4.55 -9.38 4.02
N PHE A 30 -4.14 -8.32 3.33
CA PHE A 30 -3.08 -7.42 3.78
C PHE A 30 -3.68 -6.33 4.66
N VAL A 31 -2.99 -5.98 5.74
CA VAL A 31 -3.30 -4.81 6.57
C VAL A 31 -2.53 -3.63 5.99
N GLU A 32 -3.09 -2.42 6.09
CA GLU A 32 -2.42 -1.15 5.77
C GLU A 32 -1.02 -1.12 6.44
N ILE A 33 0.07 -1.07 5.65
CA ILE A 33 1.43 -1.25 6.17
C ILE A 33 2.09 0.12 6.32
N MET A 34 2.28 0.56 7.55
CA MET A 34 2.79 1.91 7.86
C MET A 34 4.31 2.03 7.70
N VAL A 35 5.07 0.92 7.72
CA VAL A 35 6.52 0.91 7.41
C VAL A 35 6.89 -0.41 6.73
N PRO A 36 6.69 -0.55 5.42
CA PRO A 36 6.98 -1.80 4.75
C PRO A 36 8.50 -2.02 4.62
N VAL A 37 8.95 -3.24 4.94
CA VAL A 37 10.31 -3.71 4.67
C VAL A 37 10.27 -4.59 3.43
N PHE A 38 11.14 -4.30 2.47
CA PHE A 38 11.15 -5.01 1.18
C PHE A 38 12.39 -5.88 1.05
N SER A 39 12.19 -7.06 0.45
CA SER A 39 13.31 -7.83 -0.08
C SER A 39 14.03 -7.03 -1.18
N ILE A 40 15.31 -7.33 -1.42
CA ILE A 40 16.08 -6.69 -2.51
C ILE A 40 15.38 -6.89 -3.86
N LYS A 41 14.79 -8.07 -4.09
CA LYS A 41 14.06 -8.40 -5.33
C LYS A 41 12.84 -7.49 -5.51
N SER A 42 12.03 -7.33 -4.45
CA SER A 42 10.81 -6.51 -4.46
C SER A 42 11.10 -5.02 -4.50
N TRP A 43 12.22 -4.58 -3.91
CA TRP A 43 12.59 -3.17 -3.81
C TRP A 43 12.66 -2.49 -5.18
N SER A 44 13.16 -3.17 -6.21
CA SER A 44 13.22 -2.62 -7.58
C SER A 44 11.84 -2.22 -8.14
N CYS A 45 10.82 -3.05 -7.91
CA CYS A 45 9.43 -2.77 -8.30
C CYS A 45 8.83 -1.66 -7.43
N VAL A 46 8.99 -1.77 -6.12
CA VAL A 46 8.42 -0.82 -5.17
C VAL A 46 9.01 0.57 -5.35
N TRP A 47 10.33 0.66 -5.55
CA TRP A 47 11.02 1.92 -5.82
C TRP A 47 10.48 2.63 -7.06
N ARG A 48 10.05 1.87 -8.09
CA ARG A 48 9.35 2.44 -9.23
C ARG A 48 7.97 2.97 -8.85
N MET A 49 7.27 2.40 -7.87
CA MET A 49 5.94 2.87 -7.46
C MET A 49 5.99 4.06 -6.51
N LEU A 50 7.02 4.15 -5.66
CA LEU A 50 7.20 5.24 -4.71
C LEU A 50 7.47 6.58 -5.41
N GLN A 51 6.86 7.63 -4.88
CA GLN A 51 7.09 9.02 -5.28
C GLN A 51 8.02 9.71 -4.28
N ASN A 52 8.65 10.79 -4.71
CA ASN A 52 9.74 11.44 -3.96
C ASN A 52 9.24 12.20 -2.72
N ASP A 53 7.97 12.61 -2.69
CA ASP A 53 7.39 13.45 -1.64
C ASP A 53 6.25 12.79 -0.85
N LEU A 54 5.80 11.60 -1.28
CA LEU A 54 4.71 10.82 -0.63
C LEU A 54 3.47 11.66 -0.30
N VAL A 55 3.22 12.73 -1.07
CA VAL A 55 2.04 13.58 -0.92
C VAL A 55 0.78 12.76 -1.21
N HIS A 56 0.88 11.79 -2.12
CA HIS A 56 0.01 10.65 -2.26
C HIS A 56 0.56 9.41 -1.53
N GLY A 57 0.07 9.14 -0.33
CA GLY A 57 0.38 7.91 0.42
C GLY A 57 -0.74 6.86 0.44
N TRP A 58 -2.00 7.30 0.32
CA TRP A 58 -3.17 6.43 0.53
C TRP A 58 -3.38 5.44 -0.61
N GLY A 59 -3.40 4.14 -0.30
CA GLY A 59 -3.65 3.09 -1.29
C GLY A 59 -2.41 2.61 -2.06
N LEU A 60 -1.24 3.20 -1.79
CA LEU A 60 0.06 2.72 -2.27
C LEU A 60 0.31 1.28 -1.79
N ASP A 61 0.13 1.07 -0.50
CA ASP A 61 0.33 -0.19 0.22
C ASP A 61 -0.65 -1.30 -0.21
N LEU A 62 -1.87 -0.93 -0.62
CA LEU A 62 -2.85 -1.84 -1.21
C LEU A 62 -2.40 -2.48 -2.54
N ASN A 63 -1.32 -2.00 -3.15
CA ASN A 63 -0.83 -2.49 -4.44
C ASN A 63 0.58 -3.10 -4.38
N LEU A 64 1.26 -3.06 -3.23
CA LEU A 64 2.62 -3.61 -3.09
C LEU A 64 2.69 -5.13 -3.34
N TRP A 65 1.57 -5.83 -3.21
CA TRP A 65 1.45 -7.25 -3.60
C TRP A 65 1.81 -7.53 -5.06
N ARG A 66 1.74 -6.53 -5.95
CA ARG A 66 2.16 -6.66 -7.36
C ARG A 66 3.69 -6.69 -7.53
N CYS A 67 4.45 -6.45 -6.48
CA CYS A 67 5.91 -6.47 -6.47
C CYS A 67 6.51 -7.78 -5.92
N VAL A 68 5.68 -8.82 -5.76
CA VAL A 68 6.07 -10.16 -5.30
C VAL A 68 5.36 -11.23 -6.12
N GLU A 69 5.93 -12.44 -6.17
CA GLU A 69 5.37 -13.55 -6.95
C GLU A 69 4.21 -14.23 -6.21
N ARG A 70 4.36 -14.45 -4.91
CA ARG A 70 3.35 -15.11 -4.07
C ARG A 70 2.97 -14.19 -2.92
N PRO A 71 2.07 -13.22 -3.11
CA PRO A 71 1.72 -12.23 -2.09
C PRO A 71 1.45 -12.79 -0.70
N GLN A 72 0.72 -13.90 -0.63
CA GLN A 72 0.35 -14.58 0.61
C GLN A 72 1.52 -15.24 1.37
N GLU A 73 2.66 -15.44 0.71
CA GLU A 73 3.87 -16.01 1.30
C GLU A 73 4.99 -14.99 1.46
N ASP A 74 5.12 -14.09 0.48
CA ASP A 74 6.25 -13.18 0.35
C ASP A 74 6.00 -11.80 1.01
N ILE A 75 4.77 -11.53 1.46
CA ILE A 75 4.43 -10.34 2.26
C ILE A 75 4.06 -10.77 3.69
N GLY A 76 4.75 -10.14 4.64
CA GLY A 76 4.45 -10.23 6.06
C GLY A 76 4.27 -8.83 6.65
N VAL A 77 3.39 -8.73 7.65
CA VAL A 77 3.23 -7.52 8.46
C VAL A 77 4.05 -7.73 9.73
N ILE A 78 5.05 -6.89 9.95
CA ILE A 78 5.88 -6.88 11.17
C ILE A 78 5.47 -5.62 11.94
N ASP A 79 4.29 -5.64 12.57
CA ASP A 79 3.87 -4.55 13.43
C ASP A 79 3.62 -5.05 14.86
N ALA A 80 4.39 -4.51 15.80
CA ALA A 80 4.12 -4.67 17.22
C ALA A 80 3.03 -3.68 17.68
N GLN A 81 2.85 -2.56 16.97
CA GLN A 81 1.94 -1.45 17.27
C GLN A 81 1.21 -1.04 16.00
N TRP A 82 -0.05 -0.60 16.13
CA TRP A 82 -0.80 -0.04 15.01
C TRP A 82 -0.68 1.49 15.02
N VAL A 83 -0.73 2.10 13.85
CA VAL A 83 -0.83 3.56 13.72
C VAL A 83 -2.27 3.88 13.30
N GLU A 84 -2.90 4.82 14.01
CA GLU A 84 -4.22 5.31 13.64
C GLU A 84 -4.12 6.38 12.55
N HIS A 85 -4.74 6.15 11.41
CA HIS A 85 -4.78 7.12 10.32
C HIS A 85 -5.86 8.18 10.60
N MET A 86 -5.43 9.36 11.05
CA MET A 86 -6.33 10.47 11.41
C MET A 86 -7.11 11.06 10.21
N SER A 87 -6.86 10.60 8.99
CA SER A 87 -7.46 11.09 7.73
C SER A 87 -7.24 12.60 7.48
N VAL A 88 -6.30 13.21 8.21
CA VAL A 88 -5.90 14.61 8.04
C VAL A 88 -4.68 14.65 7.11
N PRO A 89 -4.68 15.44 6.03
CA PRO A 89 -3.51 15.62 5.19
C PRO A 89 -2.35 16.20 6.01
N SER A 90 -1.29 15.42 6.19
CA SER A 90 -0.10 15.80 6.96
C SER A 90 0.70 16.95 6.35
N LEU A 91 0.43 17.30 5.09
CA LEU A 91 1.13 18.34 4.33
C LEU A 91 0.22 19.50 3.88
N GLY A 92 -0.99 19.64 4.43
CA GLY A 92 -1.99 20.63 4.02
C GLY A 92 -1.45 22.06 3.86
N ASP A 93 -0.58 22.50 4.76
CA ASP A 93 -0.01 23.85 4.75
C ASP A 93 1.21 24.00 3.83
N GLN A 94 1.71 22.90 3.23
CA GLN A 94 2.87 22.88 2.34
C GLN A 94 2.48 22.98 0.86
N GLY A 95 1.23 23.34 0.56
CA GLY A 95 0.80 23.61 -0.81
C GLY A 95 1.09 25.04 -1.25
N THR A 96 1.37 25.21 -2.54
CA THR A 96 1.49 26.53 -3.14
C THR A 96 0.10 27.11 -3.33
N SER A 97 -0.19 28.27 -2.72
CA SER A 97 -1.39 29.04 -3.00
C SER A 97 -1.31 29.62 -4.42
N ILE A 98 -2.28 29.32 -5.27
CA ILE A 98 -2.40 29.84 -6.64
C ILE A 98 -3.66 30.70 -6.69
N ASN A 99 -3.53 31.97 -7.06
CA ASN A 99 -4.66 32.91 -7.19
C ASN A 99 -5.53 33.05 -5.92
N GLY A 100 -4.93 32.93 -4.72
CA GLY A 100 -5.64 33.04 -3.45
C GLY A 100 -6.30 31.75 -2.96
N SER A 101 -6.05 30.62 -3.63
CA SER A 101 -6.43 29.29 -3.17
C SER A 101 -5.76 28.95 -1.84
N ALA A 102 -6.43 28.16 -1.00
CA ALA A 102 -5.82 27.71 0.24
C ALA A 102 -4.67 26.71 -0.06
N PRO A 103 -3.58 26.70 0.72
CA PRO A 103 -2.46 25.77 0.51
C PRO A 103 -2.89 24.31 0.32
N TRP A 104 -3.85 23.82 1.13
CA TRP A 104 -4.30 22.43 1.05
C TRP A 104 -4.92 22.05 -0.31
N GLU A 105 -5.43 23.02 -1.07
CA GLU A 105 -5.96 22.78 -2.42
C GLU A 105 -4.81 22.44 -3.39
N GLY A 106 -3.66 23.11 -3.24
CA GLY A 106 -2.45 22.79 -3.99
C GLY A 106 -1.91 21.40 -3.64
N VAL A 107 -1.94 21.03 -2.36
CA VAL A 107 -1.58 19.67 -1.91
C VAL A 107 -2.50 18.64 -2.54
N ARG A 108 -3.82 18.86 -2.48
CA ARG A 108 -4.83 17.96 -3.04
C ARG A 108 -4.67 17.79 -4.55
N ALA A 109 -4.38 18.86 -5.28
CA ALA A 109 -4.11 18.79 -6.71
C ALA A 109 -2.86 17.94 -7.02
N ARG A 110 -1.78 18.11 -6.25
CA ARG A 110 -0.58 17.26 -6.35
C ARG A 110 -0.90 15.80 -6.05
N CYS A 111 -1.67 15.50 -4.99
CA CYS A 111 -2.12 14.14 -4.67
C CYS A 111 -2.81 13.45 -5.86
N PHE A 112 -3.63 14.17 -6.63
CA PHE A 112 -4.32 13.59 -7.80
C PHE A 112 -3.39 13.33 -8.98
N LEU A 113 -2.44 14.23 -9.23
CA LEU A 113 -1.43 14.06 -10.28
C LEU A 113 -0.52 12.87 -9.96
N GLU A 114 -0.10 12.79 -8.71
CA GLU A 114 0.65 11.68 -8.15
C GLU A 114 -0.12 10.36 -8.23
N TRP A 115 -1.39 10.32 -7.83
CA TRP A 115 -2.23 9.12 -8.02
C TRP A 115 -2.26 8.66 -9.47
N SER A 116 -2.44 9.59 -10.41
CA SER A 116 -2.50 9.28 -11.85
C SER A 116 -1.19 8.68 -12.37
N GLU A 117 -0.04 9.19 -11.91
CA GLU A 117 1.27 8.66 -12.23
C GLU A 117 1.50 7.29 -11.60
N PHE A 118 1.09 7.10 -10.35
CA PHE A 118 1.12 5.81 -9.67
C PHE A 118 0.32 4.75 -10.44
N GLU A 119 -0.93 5.05 -10.81
CA GLU A 119 -1.74 4.14 -11.62
C GLU A 119 -1.10 3.80 -12.97
N ARG A 120 -0.44 4.77 -13.61
CA ARG A 120 0.28 4.56 -14.86
C ARG A 120 1.41 3.53 -14.67
N ARG A 121 2.22 3.68 -13.63
CA ARG A 121 3.32 2.75 -13.31
C ARG A 121 2.80 1.37 -12.92
N LEU A 122 1.67 1.30 -12.20
CA LEU A 122 1.00 0.04 -11.90
C LEU A 122 0.57 -0.70 -13.17
N ARG A 123 0.00 0.01 -14.16
CA ARG A 123 -0.37 -0.60 -15.44
C ARG A 123 0.85 -1.16 -16.17
N GLU A 124 1.95 -0.43 -16.21
CA GLU A 124 3.22 -0.93 -16.77
C GLU A 124 3.74 -2.19 -16.07
N GLN A 125 3.65 -2.22 -14.74
CA GLN A 125 4.07 -3.39 -13.96
C GLN A 125 3.24 -4.63 -14.29
N ASN A 126 1.94 -4.46 -14.49
CA ASN A 126 1.05 -5.55 -14.91
C ASN A 126 1.42 -6.10 -16.29
N HIS A 127 1.89 -5.25 -17.21
CA HIS A 127 2.39 -5.70 -18.52
C HIS A 127 3.69 -6.52 -18.43
N LEU A 128 4.52 -6.27 -17.41
CA LEU A 128 5.73 -7.06 -17.15
C LEU A 128 5.40 -8.43 -16.51
N HIS A 129 4.28 -8.52 -15.79
CA HIS A 129 3.84 -9.74 -15.09
C HIS A 129 2.74 -10.52 -15.82
N SER A 130 2.22 -10.00 -16.93
CA SER A 130 1.21 -10.68 -17.78
C SER A 130 1.72 -11.94 -18.49
N GLY A 131 2.97 -12.34 -18.27
CA GLY A 131 3.50 -13.65 -18.68
C GLY A 131 3.44 -14.73 -17.58
N SER A 132 2.84 -14.45 -16.41
CA SER A 132 2.82 -15.34 -15.25
C SER A 132 1.41 -15.73 -14.77
N LEU A 133 0.42 -15.70 -15.67
CA LEU A 133 -0.87 -16.38 -15.47
C LEU A 133 -0.98 -17.57 -16.42
#